data_AF-A0A8H7YET9-F1
#
_entry.id   AF-A0A8H7YET9-F1
#
_cell.length_a   1.000
_cell.length_b   1.000
_cell.length_c   1.000
_cell.angle_alpha   90.00
_cell.angle_beta   90.00
_cell.angle_gamma   90.00
#
_symmetry.space_group_name_H-M   'P 1'
#
loop_
_entity.id
_entity.type
_entity.pdbx_description
1 polymer ?
#
loop_
_entity_poly.entity_id
_entity_poly.type
_entity_poly.pdbx_seq_one_letter_code
_entity_poly.pdbx_strand_id
1 'polypeptide(L)'
;MIQGIKDAVTYLRQKGCGNEVKGHRDGYSTACPGGPLYKLLQDGKLNPSGGGGDSQPKPKPKPKKPGKKPSSKLVKFPGASWFHRKPKSSIITAMGKRLVAEGCSVYKQGPGPQWTGADRASYRKWQQKLGFSGKDADGWPGKTSWDKLKVQV
;
A
#
# COMPACT_ATOMS: atom_id res chain seq x y z
N MET A 1 -7.88 -12.58 31.32
CA MET A 1 -7.92 -13.04 29.92
C MET A 1 -6.60 -12.83 29.17
N ILE A 2 -6.12 -11.59 28.97
CA ILE A 2 -4.86 -11.30 28.24
C ILE A 2 -3.64 -12.00 28.87
N GLN A 3 -3.53 -12.00 30.20
CA GLN A 3 -2.42 -12.66 30.90
C GLN A 3 -2.41 -14.18 30.69
N GLY A 4 -3.58 -14.83 30.66
CA GLY A 4 -3.68 -16.27 30.38
C GLY A 4 -3.29 -16.61 28.93
N ILE A 5 -3.56 -15.71 27.98
CA ILE A 5 -3.12 -15.87 26.59
C ILE A 5 -1.59 -15.80 26.49
N LYS A 6 -0.96 -14.86 27.21
CA LYS A 6 0.50 -14.75 27.28
C LYS A 6 1.14 -15.99 27.87
N ASP A 7 0.57 -16.50 28.95
CA ASP A 7 1.06 -17.69 29.65
C ASP A 7 1.00 -18.93 28.75
N ALA A 8 -0.13 -19.14 28.06
CA ALA A 8 -0.28 -20.21 27.09
C ALA A 8 0.73 -20.12 25.92
N VAL A 9 1.00 -18.90 25.42
CA VAL A 9 2.01 -18.67 24.38
C VAL A 9 3.42 -19.02 24.88
N THR A 10 3.76 -18.65 26.12
CA THR A 10 5.04 -19.03 26.73
C THR A 10 5.17 -20.55 26.83
N TYR A 11 4.13 -21.23 27.31
CA TYR A 11 4.11 -22.69 27.48
C TYR A 11 4.30 -23.41 26.14
N LEU A 12 3.59 -23.00 25.08
CA LEU A 12 3.71 -23.61 23.75
C LEU A 12 5.12 -23.43 23.16
N ARG A 13 5.76 -22.28 23.38
CA ARG A 13 7.13 -22.04 22.90
C ARG A 13 8.16 -22.94 23.58
N GLN A 14 8.01 -23.19 24.88
CA GLN A 14 8.87 -24.14 25.59
C GLN A 14 8.76 -25.57 25.05
N LYS A 15 7.62 -25.90 24.42
CA LYS A 15 7.40 -27.19 23.74
C LYS A 15 7.90 -27.20 22.28
N GLY A 16 8.60 -26.16 21.84
CA GLY A 16 9.21 -26.08 20.51
C GLY A 16 8.34 -25.38 19.46
N CYS A 17 7.21 -24.77 19.84
CA CYS A 17 6.44 -23.94 18.92
C CYS A 17 7.17 -22.61 18.64
N GLY A 18 7.09 -22.12 17.41
CA GLY A 18 7.79 -20.91 16.98
C GLY A 18 7.33 -19.63 17.70
N ASN A 19 8.05 -18.54 17.44
CA ASN A 19 7.82 -17.26 18.12
C ASN A 19 6.57 -16.50 17.63
N GLU A 20 5.82 -17.07 16.70
CA GLU A 20 4.73 -16.39 16.02
C GLU A 20 3.40 -16.52 16.77
N VAL A 21 2.69 -15.40 16.96
CA VAL A 21 1.33 -15.38 17.52
C VAL A 21 0.43 -14.65 16.54
N LYS A 22 -0.54 -15.34 15.96
CA LYS A 22 -1.47 -14.82 14.94
C LYS A 22 -2.93 -14.98 15.37
N GLY A 23 -3.80 -14.15 14.78
CA GLY A 23 -5.25 -14.24 14.92
C GLY A 23 -5.83 -15.07 13.80
N HIS A 24 -7.04 -15.61 14.00
CA HIS A 24 -7.70 -16.46 13.00
C HIS A 24 -7.90 -15.72 11.66
N ARG A 25 -8.12 -14.40 11.71
CA ARG A 25 -8.14 -13.49 10.57
C ARG A 25 -6.86 -13.47 9.72
N ASP A 26 -5.71 -13.82 10.29
CA ASP A 26 -4.43 -13.82 9.57
C ASP A 26 -4.29 -15.06 8.66
N GLY A 27 -5.09 -16.11 8.89
CA GLY A 27 -5.14 -17.32 8.06
C GLY A 27 -6.46 -17.50 7.28
N TYR A 28 -7.56 -16.93 7.77
CA TYR A 28 -8.91 -17.15 7.24
C TYR A 28 -9.68 -15.83 7.05
N SER A 29 -10.62 -15.80 6.11
CA SER A 29 -11.41 -14.60 5.81
C SER A 29 -12.54 -14.38 6.82
N THR A 30 -12.19 -14.27 8.10
CA THR A 30 -13.13 -14.12 9.23
C THR A 30 -12.86 -12.84 10.02
N ALA A 31 -13.90 -12.33 10.70
CA ALA A 31 -13.82 -11.19 11.60
C ALA A 31 -13.30 -11.58 13.01
N CYS A 32 -13.25 -12.87 13.33
CA CYS A 32 -12.66 -13.39 14.56
C CYS A 32 -11.13 -13.21 14.52
N PRO A 33 -10.50 -12.71 15.59
CA PRO A 33 -10.95 -12.79 16.98
C PRO A 33 -11.75 -11.57 17.50
N GLY A 34 -12.21 -10.69 16.61
CA GLY A 34 -12.88 -9.43 16.97
C GLY A 34 -11.89 -8.25 17.00
N GLY A 35 -12.40 -7.05 16.72
CA GLY A 35 -11.57 -5.83 16.53
C GLY A 35 -10.66 -5.47 17.73
N PRO A 36 -11.17 -5.43 18.97
CA PRO A 36 -10.37 -5.05 20.14
C PRO A 36 -9.23 -6.03 20.44
N LEU A 37 -9.50 -7.33 20.35
CA LEU A 37 -8.51 -8.38 20.64
C LEU A 37 -7.47 -8.47 19.52
N TYR A 38 -7.89 -8.29 18.26
CA TYR A 38 -6.98 -8.22 17.12
C TYR A 38 -6.06 -6.99 17.19
N LYS A 39 -6.54 -5.86 17.72
CA LYS A 39 -5.71 -4.66 17.93
C LYS A 39 -4.61 -4.90 18.96
N LEU A 40 -4.90 -5.60 20.06
CA LEU A 40 -3.91 -5.96 21.07
C LEU A 40 -2.88 -6.97 20.55
N LEU A 41 -3.30 -7.88 19.67
CA LEU A 41 -2.39 -8.78 18.98
C LEU A 41 -1.42 -8.01 18.07
N GLN A 42 -1.93 -7.07 17.28
CA GLN A 42 -1.11 -6.22 16.39
C GLN A 42 -0.14 -5.32 17.17
N ASP A 43 -0.56 -4.84 18.33
CA ASP A 43 0.27 -4.02 19.24
C ASP A 43 1.35 -4.84 19.96
N GLY A 44 1.42 -6.16 19.73
CA GLY A 44 2.35 -7.08 20.40
C GLY A 44 2.02 -7.32 21.87
N LYS A 45 0.93 -6.73 22.39
CA LYS A 45 0.51 -6.79 23.79
C LYS A 45 0.03 -8.17 24.23
N LEU A 46 -0.13 -9.13 23.33
CA LEU A 46 -0.44 -10.54 23.65
C LEU A 46 0.81 -11.44 23.65
N ASN A 47 1.98 -10.92 23.27
CA ASN A 47 3.23 -11.66 23.29
C ASN A 47 3.98 -11.39 24.62
N PRO A 48 4.32 -12.43 25.40
CA PRO A 48 4.97 -12.28 26.70
C PRO A 48 6.39 -11.67 26.64
N SER A 49 7.12 -11.79 25.53
CA SER A 49 8.55 -11.44 25.48
C SER A 49 8.87 -10.03 24.95
N GLY A 50 7.88 -9.15 24.76
CA GLY A 50 8.12 -7.78 24.24
C GLY A 50 8.66 -7.68 22.80
N GLY A 51 9.10 -8.79 22.20
CA GLY A 51 9.49 -8.91 20.80
C GLY A 51 8.25 -9.03 19.92
N GLY A 52 7.78 -7.90 19.43
CA GLY A 52 6.83 -7.84 18.34
C GLY A 52 7.48 -8.29 17.04
N GLY A 53 7.23 -9.53 16.66
CA GLY A 53 7.13 -9.91 15.25
C GLY A 53 8.36 -10.55 14.65
N ASP A 54 8.33 -11.88 14.54
CA ASP A 54 9.04 -12.60 13.50
C ASP A 54 8.19 -13.80 13.08
N SER A 55 7.26 -13.56 12.15
CA SER A 55 7.05 -14.39 10.94
C SER A 55 5.84 -13.91 10.11
N GLN A 56 6.20 -13.21 9.04
CA GLN A 56 5.62 -13.29 7.70
C GLN A 56 4.10 -13.16 7.50
N PRO A 57 3.61 -11.98 7.08
CA PRO A 57 2.38 -11.88 6.32
C PRO A 57 2.64 -12.31 4.86
N LYS A 58 1.86 -13.26 4.32
CA LYS A 58 1.64 -13.33 2.85
C LYS A 58 1.08 -11.97 2.42
N PRO A 59 1.75 -11.18 1.57
CA PRO A 59 1.32 -9.82 1.29
C PRO A 59 0.16 -9.83 0.30
N LYS A 60 -1.06 -9.56 0.78
CA LYS A 60 -2.05 -8.84 -0.04
C LYS A 60 -1.56 -7.39 -0.14
N PRO A 61 -1.43 -6.80 -1.34
CA PRO A 61 -0.62 -5.61 -1.55
C PRO A 61 -1.29 -4.37 -0.92
N LYS A 62 -0.92 -4.04 0.32
CA LYS A 62 -1.10 -2.71 0.91
C LYS A 62 0.07 -1.82 0.46
N PRO A 63 -0.16 -0.51 0.26
CA PRO A 63 0.81 0.38 -0.37
C PRO A 63 2.05 0.55 0.53
N LYS A 64 3.23 0.31 -0.05
CA LYS A 64 4.53 0.38 0.61
C LYS A 64 4.79 1.78 1.19
N LYS A 65 4.94 1.89 2.52
CA LYS A 65 5.73 2.96 3.17
C LYS A 65 7.20 2.80 2.72
N PRO A 66 7.83 3.83 2.12
CA PRO A 66 9.24 3.75 1.72
C PRO A 66 10.14 3.84 2.96
N GLY A 67 11.02 2.84 3.13
CA GLY A 67 12.17 2.95 4.00
C GLY A 67 13.25 3.79 3.32
N LYS A 68 13.86 4.69 4.11
CA LYS A 68 14.95 5.63 3.77
C LYS A 68 14.60 6.63 2.67
N LYS A 69 14.87 7.91 2.93
CA LYS A 69 14.92 8.96 1.90
C LYS A 69 16.13 8.68 0.99
N PRO A 70 15.99 8.44 -0.32
CA PRO A 70 16.94 8.94 -1.29
C PRO A 70 16.41 10.27 -1.83
N SER A 71 17.29 11.16 -2.22
CA SER A 71 16.95 12.45 -2.83
C SER A 71 15.90 12.26 -3.94
N SER A 72 14.69 12.77 -3.72
CA SER A 72 13.55 12.62 -4.62
C SER A 72 13.85 13.25 -5.97
N LYS A 73 14.25 12.45 -6.96
CA LYS A 73 14.50 12.96 -8.32
C LYS A 73 13.17 13.12 -9.02
N LEU A 74 12.91 14.33 -9.52
CA LEU A 74 11.75 14.61 -10.35
C LEU A 74 11.85 13.76 -11.62
N VAL A 75 10.85 12.93 -11.88
CA VAL A 75 10.82 12.07 -13.06
C VAL A 75 10.43 12.92 -14.26
N LYS A 76 11.30 12.98 -15.27
CA LYS A 76 10.95 13.56 -16.57
C LYS A 76 9.84 12.73 -17.21
N PHE A 77 8.90 13.40 -17.88
CA PHE A 77 7.80 12.74 -18.57
C PHE A 77 8.33 11.75 -19.63
N PRO A 78 8.06 10.43 -19.51
CA PRO A 78 8.59 9.42 -20.43
C PRO A 78 7.87 9.36 -21.79
N GLY A 79 6.80 10.15 -21.97
CA GLY A 79 5.99 10.17 -23.19
C GLY A 79 4.67 9.42 -23.04
N ALA A 80 3.61 9.93 -23.69
CA ALA A 80 2.27 9.34 -23.61
C ALA A 80 2.23 7.91 -24.17
N SER A 81 2.94 7.68 -25.29
CA SER A 81 3.05 6.37 -25.94
C SER A 81 3.67 5.30 -25.04
N TRP A 82 4.53 5.70 -24.09
CA TRP A 82 5.09 4.78 -23.11
C TRP A 82 3.99 4.26 -22.16
N PHE A 83 3.06 5.13 -21.72
CA PHE A 83 1.90 4.72 -20.93
C PHE A 83 0.90 3.89 -21.73
N HIS A 84 0.71 4.18 -23.03
CA HIS A 84 -0.16 3.38 -23.91
C HIS A 84 0.27 1.91 -23.99
N ARG A 85 1.57 1.62 -23.83
CA ARG A 85 2.10 0.24 -23.73
C ARG A 85 1.86 -0.44 -22.38
N LYS A 86 1.13 0.18 -21.45
CA LYS A 86 0.82 -0.31 -20.09
C LYS A 86 2.07 -0.83 -19.36
N PRO A 87 3.06 0.04 -19.11
CA PRO A 87 4.36 -0.37 -18.62
C PRO A 87 4.31 -0.75 -17.13
N LYS A 88 5.25 -1.60 -16.73
CA LYS A 88 5.52 -1.94 -15.34
C LYS A 88 6.78 -1.22 -14.86
N SER A 89 6.63 -0.18 -14.04
CA SER A 89 7.76 0.59 -13.51
C SER A 89 7.42 1.27 -12.18
N SER A 90 8.45 1.53 -11.38
CA SER A 90 8.35 2.35 -10.15
C SER A 90 7.79 3.75 -10.42
N ILE A 91 7.96 4.27 -11.63
CA ILE A 91 7.40 5.56 -12.08
C ILE A 91 5.87 5.57 -11.97
N ILE A 92 5.20 4.46 -12.32
CA ILE A 92 3.73 4.34 -12.18
C ILE A 92 3.33 4.39 -10.71
N THR A 93 4.08 3.71 -9.84
CA THR A 93 3.81 3.73 -8.39
C THR A 93 4.00 5.13 -7.82
N ALA A 94 5.07 5.82 -8.20
CA ALA A 94 5.34 7.18 -7.76
C ALA A 94 4.25 8.16 -8.22
N MET A 95 3.84 8.06 -9.49
CA MET A 95 2.73 8.84 -10.04
C MET A 95 1.44 8.56 -9.27
N GLY A 96 1.08 7.29 -9.10
CA GLY A 96 -0.11 6.89 -8.38
C GLY A 96 -0.11 7.37 -6.93
N LYS A 97 1.05 7.38 -6.25
CA LYS A 97 1.19 7.95 -4.91
C LYS A 97 0.90 9.45 -4.88
N ARG A 98 1.34 10.20 -5.90
CA ARG A 98 1.01 11.64 -6.01
C ARG A 98 -0.48 11.85 -6.28
N LEU A 99 -1.10 11.04 -7.13
CA LEU A 99 -2.56 11.09 -7.35
C LEU A 99 -3.36 10.81 -6.07
N VAL A 100 -2.88 9.91 -5.21
CA VAL A 100 -3.46 9.67 -3.88
C VAL A 100 -3.30 10.90 -2.99
N ALA A 101 -2.10 11.49 -2.94
CA ALA A 101 -1.83 12.69 -2.14
C ALA A 101 -2.69 13.89 -2.60
N GLU A 102 -2.97 13.99 -3.90
CA GLU A 102 -3.85 15.01 -4.48
C GLU A 102 -5.35 14.74 -4.28
N GLY A 103 -5.72 13.58 -3.73
CA GLY A 103 -7.12 13.17 -3.54
C GLY A 103 -7.83 12.72 -4.84
N CYS A 104 -7.09 12.59 -5.94
CA CYS A 104 -7.64 12.19 -7.25
C CYS A 104 -7.61 10.68 -7.50
N SER A 105 -7.09 9.90 -6.55
CA SER A 105 -7.00 8.44 -6.71
C SER A 105 -8.34 7.72 -6.59
N VAL A 106 -8.50 6.64 -7.37
CA VAL A 106 -9.61 5.67 -7.25
C VAL A 106 -9.14 4.27 -6.84
N TYR A 107 -7.92 4.13 -6.32
CA TYR A 107 -7.36 2.84 -5.96
C TYR A 107 -8.09 2.23 -4.74
N LYS A 108 -8.48 0.96 -4.84
CA LYS A 108 -9.04 0.20 -3.71
C LYS A 108 -7.96 -0.29 -2.72
N GLN A 109 -6.79 -0.66 -3.25
CA GLN A 109 -5.66 -1.21 -2.47
C GLN A 109 -4.42 -0.29 -2.49
N GLY A 110 -4.41 0.73 -3.34
CA GLY A 110 -3.28 1.64 -3.56
C GLY A 110 -2.60 1.44 -4.92
N PRO A 111 -1.75 2.40 -5.32
CA PRO A 111 -1.09 2.40 -6.63
C PRO A 111 0.02 1.33 -6.69
N GLY A 112 0.09 0.63 -7.82
CA GLY A 112 1.08 -0.41 -8.10
C GLY A 112 2.14 0.05 -9.10
N PRO A 113 3.17 -0.79 -9.37
CA PRO A 113 4.14 -0.52 -10.43
C PRO A 113 3.59 -0.83 -11.82
N GLN A 114 2.49 -1.58 -11.90
CA GLN A 114 1.84 -1.90 -13.15
C GLN A 114 0.85 -0.80 -13.52
N TRP A 115 0.90 -0.31 -14.76
CA TRP A 115 -0.15 0.56 -15.27
C TRP A 115 -1.46 -0.21 -15.45
N THR A 116 -2.52 0.24 -14.79
CA THR A 116 -3.84 -0.38 -14.82
C THR A 116 -4.93 0.65 -15.17
N GLY A 117 -6.17 0.15 -15.38
CA GLY A 117 -7.33 1.03 -15.55
C GLY A 117 -7.58 1.95 -14.36
N ALA A 118 -7.20 1.55 -13.14
CA ALA A 118 -7.31 2.39 -11.95
C ALA A 118 -6.36 3.60 -12.01
N ASP A 119 -5.17 3.43 -12.57
CA ASP A 119 -4.22 4.53 -12.78
C ASP A 119 -4.77 5.52 -13.80
N ARG A 120 -5.29 5.03 -14.94
CA ARG A 120 -5.94 5.87 -15.96
C ARG A 120 -7.14 6.64 -15.41
N ALA A 121 -8.01 5.99 -14.64
CA ALA A 121 -9.16 6.63 -14.02
C ALA A 121 -8.77 7.66 -12.96
N SER A 122 -7.73 7.36 -12.16
CA SER A 122 -7.17 8.31 -11.18
C SER A 122 -6.56 9.53 -11.87
N TYR A 123 -5.85 9.30 -12.98
CA TYR A 123 -5.23 10.37 -13.75
C TYR A 123 -6.26 11.25 -14.46
N ARG A 124 -7.37 10.67 -14.93
CA ARG A 124 -8.50 11.44 -15.48
C ARG A 124 -9.07 12.43 -14.46
N LYS A 125 -9.26 12.00 -13.21
CA LYS A 125 -9.68 12.90 -12.12
C LYS A 125 -8.69 14.03 -11.88
N TRP A 126 -7.39 13.72 -11.95
CA TRP A 126 -6.34 14.73 -11.84
C TRP A 126 -6.37 15.74 -12.98
N GLN A 127 -6.55 15.28 -14.23
CA GLN A 127 -6.72 16.16 -15.38
C GLN A 127 -7.95 17.08 -15.23
N GLN A 128 -9.06 16.52 -14.77
CA GLN A 128 -10.27 17.30 -14.46
C GLN A 128 -10.01 18.33 -13.35
N LYS A 129 -9.25 17.98 -12.30
CA LYS A 129 -8.85 18.90 -11.22
C LYS A 129 -7.97 20.05 -11.73
N LEU A 130 -7.16 19.80 -12.75
CA LEU A 130 -6.35 20.84 -13.42
C LEU A 130 -7.17 21.71 -14.40
N GLY A 131 -8.46 21.43 -14.60
CA GLY A 131 -9.32 22.15 -15.54
C GLY A 131 -9.28 21.63 -16.98
N PHE A 132 -8.60 20.51 -17.24
CA PHE A 132 -8.65 19.87 -18.56
C PHE A 132 -10.01 19.18 -18.75
N SER A 133 -10.57 19.29 -19.95
CA SER A 133 -11.87 18.73 -20.31
C SER A 133 -11.84 18.12 -21.72
N GLY A 134 -12.79 17.23 -22.02
CA GLY A 134 -12.82 16.52 -23.31
C GLY A 134 -11.59 15.63 -23.52
N LYS A 135 -10.94 15.79 -24.68
CA LYS A 135 -9.76 15.00 -25.11
C LYS A 135 -8.55 15.22 -24.21
N ASP A 136 -8.47 16.35 -23.51
CA ASP A 136 -7.36 16.61 -22.60
C ASP A 136 -7.50 15.88 -21.24
N ALA A 137 -8.67 15.29 -20.97
CA ALA A 137 -8.99 14.50 -19.78
C ALA A 137 -9.23 13.01 -20.10
N ASP A 138 -8.50 12.46 -21.07
CA ASP A 138 -8.63 11.05 -21.49
C ASP A 138 -8.10 10.03 -20.47
N GLY A 139 -7.51 10.50 -19.37
CA GLY A 139 -6.81 9.70 -18.37
C GLY A 139 -5.39 9.33 -18.78
N TRP A 140 -4.93 9.80 -19.94
CA TRP A 140 -3.56 9.60 -20.40
C TRP A 140 -2.65 10.71 -19.91
N PRO A 141 -1.48 10.38 -19.33
CA PRO A 141 -0.54 11.38 -18.88
C PRO A 141 -0.04 12.25 -20.05
N GLY A 142 -0.18 13.56 -19.89
CA GLY A 142 0.35 14.56 -20.81
C GLY A 142 1.53 15.32 -20.18
N LYS A 143 2.36 15.95 -20.99
CA LYS A 143 3.55 16.67 -20.50
C LYS A 143 3.17 17.75 -19.47
N THR A 144 2.11 18.51 -19.74
CA THR A 144 1.60 19.58 -18.87
C THR A 144 1.03 19.05 -17.55
N SER A 145 0.18 18.02 -17.61
CA SER A 145 -0.42 17.41 -16.41
C SER A 145 0.59 16.64 -15.57
N TRP A 146 1.63 16.07 -16.19
CA TRP A 146 2.74 15.41 -15.52
C TRP A 146 3.64 16.40 -14.77
N ASP A 147 3.98 17.53 -15.41
CA ASP A 147 4.78 18.58 -14.80
C ASP A 147 4.11 19.14 -13.54
N LYS A 148 2.79 19.37 -13.61
CA LYS A 148 1.97 19.79 -12.46
C LYS A 148 1.96 18.75 -11.32
N LEU A 149 1.91 17.45 -11.65
CA LEU A 149 1.84 16.38 -10.66
C LEU A 149 3.17 16.21 -9.89
N LYS A 150 4.29 16.67 -10.46
CA LYS A 150 5.64 16.61 -9.84
C LYS A 150 5.95 15.23 -9.27
N VAL A 151 5.98 14.23 -10.15
CA VAL A 151 6.26 12.84 -9.79
C VAL A 151 7.72 12.69 -9.37
N GLN A 152 7.95 12.08 -8.20
CA GLN A 152 9.27 11.90 -7.61
C GLN A 152 9.52 10.41 -7.34
N VAL A 153 10.69 9.91 -7.74
CA VAL A 153 11.17 8.54 -7.47
C VAL A 153 12.35 8.54 -6.52
#